data_AF-A0A949NSE4-F1
#
_entry.id   AF-A0A949NSE4-F1
#
_cell.length_a   1.000
_cell.length_b   1.000
_cell.length_c   1.000
_cell.angle_alpha   90.00
_cell.angle_beta   90.00
_cell.angle_gamma   90.00
#
_symmetry.space_group_name_H-M   'P 1'
#
loop_
_entity.id
_entity.type
_entity.pdbx_description
1 polymer ?
#
loop_
_entity_poly.entity_id
_entity_poly.type
_entity_poly.pdbx_seq_one_letter_code
_entity_poly.pdbx_strand_id
1 'polypeptide(L)'
;MSTPPHSTRRQAVFKLAHDPLAPFAASRTPAGLYARSRWLGGDPRLGRDMARAVAALGKGQRADGSWGGSPLITLGRLFGLHLTQRDPDPAVERGLDRLWGWAMAPAAPAAPTARELHGLPFTPSRGDALWPAAALFLATIFGREQEPRVIEGLRHLEKCLMGGDDLGWAARSNLLRALAVHPEFCRGRGVKAFLEQLLEVIPEQGPWPRGLPFHQVVNALAHLPGRRASGLLRPLLPGLAAAQARDGWWGRTDREFKSFLLVHALKNLGLLPR
;
A
#
# COMPACT_ATOMS: atom_id res chain seq x y z
N MET A 1 47.80 17.87 -8.18
CA MET A 1 46.78 17.50 -7.17
C MET A 1 45.82 16.53 -7.83
N SER A 2 45.99 15.23 -7.56
CA SER A 2 45.18 14.17 -8.17
C SER A 2 43.88 14.01 -7.38
N THR A 3 42.75 14.16 -8.07
CA THR A 3 41.42 13.85 -7.54
C THR A 3 41.30 12.36 -7.26
N PRO A 4 40.76 11.93 -6.09
CA PRO A 4 40.59 10.53 -5.80
C PRO A 4 39.38 9.97 -6.59
N PRO A 5 39.43 8.70 -7.03
CA PRO A 5 38.34 8.10 -7.78
C PRO A 5 37.14 7.90 -6.86
N HIS A 6 35.96 8.29 -7.37
CA HIS A 6 34.68 7.98 -6.75
C HIS A 6 34.58 6.47 -6.51
N SER A 7 34.59 6.06 -5.24
CA SER A 7 34.28 4.68 -4.88
C SER A 7 32.80 4.43 -5.20
N THR A 8 32.56 3.76 -6.32
CA THR A 8 31.30 3.07 -6.58
C THR A 8 31.13 2.02 -5.50
N ARG A 9 30.46 2.42 -4.40
CA ARG A 9 30.03 1.53 -3.33
C ARG A 9 29.09 0.51 -3.97
N ARG A 10 29.62 -0.66 -4.33
CA ARG A 10 28.82 -1.81 -4.77
C ARG A 10 27.77 -2.05 -3.68
N GLN A 11 26.51 -1.73 -3.97
CA GLN A 11 25.41 -2.14 -3.10
C GLN A 11 25.46 -3.67 -3.03
N ALA A 12 25.58 -4.21 -1.82
CA ALA A 12 25.39 -5.63 -1.62
C ALA A 12 23.99 -5.97 -2.15
N VAL A 13 23.93 -6.83 -3.16
CA VAL A 13 22.67 -7.29 -3.74
C VAL A 13 21.95 -8.08 -2.65
N PHE A 14 20.80 -7.58 -2.21
CA PHE A 14 19.93 -8.31 -1.31
C PHE A 14 19.50 -9.61 -2.00
N LYS A 15 19.94 -10.75 -1.46
CA LYS A 15 19.76 -12.06 -2.10
C LYS A 15 18.61 -12.81 -1.45
N LEU A 16 17.62 -13.17 -2.27
CA LEU A 16 16.52 -14.05 -1.91
C LEU A 16 16.85 -15.49 -2.30
N ALA A 17 16.25 -16.45 -1.59
CA ALA A 17 16.44 -17.87 -1.87
C ALA A 17 15.71 -18.30 -3.15
N HIS A 18 14.56 -17.68 -3.42
CA HIS A 18 13.71 -18.00 -4.56
C HIS A 18 13.34 -16.72 -5.33
N ASP A 19 13.11 -16.84 -6.63
CA ASP A 19 12.66 -15.71 -7.45
C ASP A 19 11.30 -15.20 -6.95
N PRO A 20 11.21 -13.98 -6.41
CA PRO A 20 9.96 -13.45 -5.89
C PRO A 20 8.98 -13.01 -6.98
N LEU A 21 9.40 -12.96 -8.25
CA LEU A 21 8.56 -12.52 -9.37
C LEU A 21 7.90 -13.70 -10.10
N ALA A 22 8.54 -14.87 -10.12
CA ALA A 22 8.03 -16.09 -10.73
C ALA A 22 6.55 -16.39 -10.40
N PRO A 23 6.06 -16.22 -9.15
CA PRO A 23 4.70 -16.59 -8.82
C PRO A 23 3.62 -15.69 -9.46
N PHE A 24 3.99 -14.49 -9.90
CA PHE A 24 3.08 -13.57 -10.57
C PHE A 24 2.96 -13.82 -12.07
N ALA A 25 3.85 -14.59 -12.69
CA ALA A 25 3.95 -14.72 -14.15
C ALA A 25 2.66 -15.18 -14.84
N ALA A 26 1.87 -16.03 -14.16
CA ALA A 26 0.58 -16.51 -14.66
C ALA A 26 -0.62 -15.90 -13.93
N SER A 27 -0.41 -15.01 -12.95
CA SER A 27 -1.51 -14.47 -12.15
C SER A 27 -2.38 -13.50 -12.95
N ARG A 28 -3.69 -13.62 -12.75
CA ARG A 28 -4.73 -12.75 -13.33
C ARG A 28 -5.43 -11.88 -12.29
N THR A 29 -4.97 -11.89 -11.04
CA THR A 29 -5.50 -10.93 -10.05
C THR A 29 -5.00 -9.51 -10.41
N PRO A 30 -5.63 -8.44 -9.89
CA PRO A 30 -5.11 -7.09 -10.09
C PRO A 30 -3.64 -6.92 -9.68
N ALA A 31 -3.22 -7.50 -8.56
CA ALA A 31 -1.84 -7.45 -8.08
C ALA A 31 -0.88 -8.21 -9.01
N GLY A 32 -1.29 -9.39 -9.49
CA GLY A 32 -0.52 -10.17 -10.45
C GLY A 32 -0.40 -9.50 -11.81
N LEU A 33 -1.47 -8.86 -12.28
CA LEU A 33 -1.46 -8.09 -13.52
C LEU A 33 -0.56 -6.85 -13.42
N TYR A 34 -0.61 -6.13 -12.29
CA TYR A 34 0.35 -5.06 -12.02
C TYR A 34 1.78 -5.59 -12.09
N ALA A 35 2.07 -6.70 -11.41
CA ALA A 35 3.40 -7.31 -11.38
C ALA A 35 3.88 -7.70 -12.79
N ARG A 36 3.03 -8.35 -13.59
CA ARG A 36 3.32 -8.70 -14.98
C ARG A 36 3.63 -7.45 -15.82
N SER A 37 2.84 -6.40 -15.65
CA SER A 37 3.00 -5.14 -16.38
C SER A 37 4.20 -4.31 -15.98
N ARG A 38 4.58 -4.32 -14.69
CA ARG A 38 5.59 -3.40 -14.14
C ARG A 38 6.93 -4.06 -13.88
N TRP A 39 6.97 -5.38 -13.69
CA TRP A 39 8.16 -6.06 -13.17
C TRP A 39 8.69 -7.17 -14.08
N LEU A 40 7.83 -7.91 -14.78
CA LEU A 40 8.23 -9.07 -15.57
C LEU A 40 8.44 -8.77 -17.06
N GLY A 41 7.58 -7.93 -17.65
CA GLY A 41 7.65 -7.61 -19.09
C GLY A 41 7.39 -8.82 -20.01
N GLY A 42 7.35 -8.58 -21.32
CA GLY A 42 7.40 -9.65 -22.33
C GLY A 42 6.17 -10.56 -22.44
N ASP A 43 5.04 -10.23 -21.80
CA ASP A 43 3.85 -11.07 -21.80
C ASP A 43 2.85 -10.70 -22.92
N PRO A 44 2.71 -11.52 -23.97
CA PRO A 44 1.82 -11.22 -25.11
C PRO A 44 0.33 -11.28 -24.76
N ARG A 45 -0.03 -11.83 -23.60
CA ARG A 45 -1.44 -11.93 -23.13
C ARG A 45 -1.81 -10.79 -22.20
N LEU A 46 -0.84 -10.02 -21.71
CA LEU A 46 -1.04 -9.00 -20.68
C LEU A 46 -2.12 -7.99 -21.06
N GLY A 47 -2.10 -7.45 -22.29
CA GLY A 47 -3.10 -6.47 -22.73
C GLY A 47 -4.54 -7.01 -22.68
N ARG A 48 -4.75 -8.26 -23.09
CA ARG A 48 -6.07 -8.91 -23.04
C ARG A 48 -6.51 -9.21 -21.61
N ASP A 49 -5.59 -9.69 -20.77
CA ASP A 49 -5.90 -10.00 -19.37
C ASP A 49 -6.22 -8.71 -18.57
N MET A 50 -5.47 -7.62 -18.82
CA MET A 50 -5.75 -6.29 -18.26
C MET A 50 -7.12 -5.77 -18.68
N ALA A 51 -7.44 -5.79 -19.97
CA ALA A 51 -8.73 -5.33 -20.47
C ALA A 51 -9.90 -6.14 -19.88
N ARG A 52 -9.73 -7.47 -19.74
CA ARG A 52 -10.72 -8.33 -19.10
C ARG A 52 -10.88 -8.01 -17.61
N ALA A 53 -9.79 -7.75 -16.89
CA ALA A 53 -9.84 -7.38 -15.48
C ALA A 53 -10.53 -6.03 -15.28
N VAL A 54 -10.19 -5.01 -16.07
CA VAL A 54 -10.85 -3.69 -16.02
C VAL A 54 -12.35 -3.82 -16.31
N ALA A 55 -12.73 -4.54 -17.36
CA ALA A 55 -14.15 -4.79 -17.67
C ALA A 55 -14.89 -5.51 -16.53
N ALA A 56 -14.25 -6.53 -15.92
CA ALA A 56 -14.82 -7.26 -14.79
C ALA A 56 -14.92 -6.41 -13.51
N LEU A 57 -14.00 -5.46 -13.31
CA LEU A 57 -13.99 -4.52 -12.19
C LEU A 57 -15.06 -3.43 -12.35
N GLY A 58 -15.26 -2.93 -13.57
CA GLY A 58 -16.29 -1.93 -13.88
C GLY A 58 -17.72 -2.47 -13.84
N LYS A 59 -17.90 -3.77 -14.10
CA LYS A 59 -19.24 -4.39 -14.18
C LYS A 59 -20.08 -4.16 -12.92
N GLY A 60 -21.32 -3.70 -13.11
CA GLY A 60 -22.30 -3.57 -12.04
C GLY A 60 -22.17 -2.31 -11.18
N GLN A 61 -21.44 -1.29 -11.66
CA GLN A 61 -21.48 0.03 -11.02
C GLN A 61 -22.91 0.60 -11.12
N ARG A 62 -23.41 1.10 -9.99
CA ARG A 62 -24.71 1.77 -9.89
C ARG A 62 -24.59 3.23 -10.34
N ALA A 63 -25.74 3.86 -10.60
CA ALA A 63 -25.80 5.28 -10.98
C ALA A 63 -25.20 6.21 -9.92
N ASP A 64 -25.25 5.83 -8.63
CA ASP A 64 -24.65 6.58 -7.53
C ASP A 64 -23.12 6.40 -7.41
N GLY A 65 -22.48 5.71 -8.36
CA GLY A 65 -21.04 5.44 -8.38
C GLY A 65 -20.61 4.24 -7.54
N SER A 66 -21.48 3.68 -6.70
CA SER A 66 -21.14 2.53 -5.87
C SER A 66 -21.14 1.22 -6.65
N TRP A 67 -20.41 0.23 -6.13
CA TRP A 67 -20.64 -1.16 -6.47
C TRP A 67 -21.40 -1.87 -5.36
N GLY A 68 -22.51 -2.52 -5.71
CA GLY A 68 -23.36 -3.24 -4.76
C GLY A 68 -23.98 -2.38 -3.66
N GLY A 69 -23.92 -1.05 -3.75
CA GLY A 69 -24.35 -0.17 -2.65
C GLY A 69 -23.47 -0.27 -1.41
N SER A 70 -22.24 -0.79 -1.51
CA SER A 70 -21.37 -1.10 -0.37
C SER A 70 -20.05 -0.30 -0.44
N PRO A 71 -19.63 0.33 0.67
CA PRO A 71 -18.32 1.00 0.75
C PRO A 71 -17.16 0.01 0.57
N LEU A 72 -17.29 -1.19 1.13
CA LEU A 72 -16.26 -2.22 1.03
C LEU A 72 -16.08 -2.73 -0.41
N ILE A 73 -17.20 -3.04 -1.10
CA ILE A 73 -17.12 -3.50 -2.50
C ILE A 73 -16.58 -2.37 -3.38
N THR A 74 -17.01 -1.13 -3.15
CA THR A 74 -16.53 0.05 -3.89
C THR A 74 -15.03 0.28 -3.69
N LEU A 75 -14.53 0.20 -2.45
CA LEU A 75 -13.10 0.23 -2.12
C LEU A 75 -12.33 -0.88 -2.86
N GLY A 76 -12.85 -2.11 -2.84
CA GLY A 76 -12.30 -3.26 -3.56
C GLY A 76 -12.16 -3.02 -5.06
N ARG A 77 -13.21 -2.51 -5.70
CA ARG A 77 -13.21 -2.24 -7.15
C ARG A 77 -12.26 -1.11 -7.51
N LEU A 78 -12.29 0.00 -6.78
CA LEU A 78 -11.40 1.15 -7.01
C LEU A 78 -9.93 0.76 -6.84
N PHE A 79 -9.59 -0.01 -5.81
CA PHE A 79 -8.21 -0.46 -5.62
C PHE A 79 -7.76 -1.45 -6.71
N GLY A 80 -8.63 -2.39 -7.10
CA GLY A 80 -8.35 -3.29 -8.23
C GLY A 80 -8.16 -2.53 -9.55
N LEU A 81 -8.96 -1.49 -9.77
CA LEU A 81 -8.85 -0.60 -10.93
C LEU A 81 -7.51 0.14 -10.91
N HIS A 82 -7.09 0.72 -9.78
CA HIS A 82 -5.79 1.37 -9.64
C HIS A 82 -4.62 0.46 -10.06
N LEU A 83 -4.72 -0.84 -9.78
CA LEU A 83 -3.67 -1.80 -10.14
C LEU A 83 -3.69 -2.23 -11.62
N THR A 84 -4.79 -1.98 -12.35
CA THR A 84 -5.02 -2.50 -13.71
C THR A 84 -5.22 -1.44 -14.78
N GLN A 85 -5.53 -0.20 -14.40
CA GLN A 85 -5.65 0.94 -15.30
C GLN A 85 -4.80 2.10 -14.79
N ARG A 86 -4.25 2.88 -15.72
CA ARG A 86 -3.31 3.96 -15.41
C ARG A 86 -4.01 5.26 -15.06
N ASP A 87 -5.03 5.62 -15.84
CA ASP A 87 -5.72 6.89 -15.74
C ASP A 87 -7.18 6.64 -15.31
N PRO A 88 -7.74 7.46 -14.40
CA PRO A 88 -9.12 7.31 -13.98
C PRO A 88 -10.08 7.63 -15.13
N ASP A 89 -11.17 6.88 -15.22
CA ASP A 89 -12.29 7.16 -16.11
C ASP A 89 -13.47 7.77 -15.31
N PRO A 90 -14.55 8.24 -15.96
CA PRO A 90 -15.70 8.78 -15.25
C PRO A 90 -16.36 7.82 -14.25
N ALA A 91 -16.20 6.49 -14.42
CA ALA A 91 -16.71 5.51 -13.45
C ALA A 91 -15.87 5.51 -12.18
N VAL A 92 -14.53 5.59 -12.29
CA VAL A 92 -13.63 5.76 -11.15
C VAL A 92 -13.98 7.03 -10.37
N GLU A 93 -14.14 8.14 -11.07
CA GLU A 93 -14.43 9.44 -10.45
C GLU A 93 -15.71 9.39 -9.60
N ARG A 94 -16.80 8.84 -10.15
CA ARG A 94 -18.05 8.64 -9.38
C ARG A 94 -17.86 7.71 -8.19
N GLY A 95 -17.08 6.64 -8.36
CA GLY A 95 -16.77 5.71 -7.28
C GLY A 95 -15.98 6.37 -6.15
N LEU A 96 -15.02 7.24 -6.48
CA LEU A 96 -14.24 8.02 -5.52
C LEU A 96 -15.13 8.99 -4.75
N ASP A 97 -16.00 9.74 -5.43
CA ASP A 97 -16.93 10.66 -4.77
C ASP A 97 -17.92 9.93 -3.87
N ARG A 98 -18.38 8.76 -4.28
CA ARG A 98 -19.25 7.93 -3.46
C ARG A 98 -18.55 7.38 -2.22
N LEU A 99 -17.31 6.88 -2.37
CA LEU A 99 -16.51 6.40 -1.26
C LEU A 99 -16.19 7.53 -0.27
N TRP A 100 -15.86 8.72 -0.78
CA TRP A 100 -15.66 9.91 0.02
C TRP A 100 -16.89 10.25 0.87
N GLY A 101 -18.08 10.24 0.25
CA GLY A 101 -19.35 10.53 0.93
C GLY A 101 -19.62 9.62 2.13
N TRP A 102 -19.26 8.33 2.04
CA TRP A 102 -19.34 7.43 3.19
C TRP A 102 -18.23 7.67 4.21
N ALA A 103 -17.00 7.87 3.75
CA ALA A 103 -15.83 8.00 4.61
C ALA A 103 -15.89 9.25 5.51
N MET A 104 -16.49 10.33 5.02
CA MET A 104 -16.59 11.61 5.74
C MET A 104 -17.95 11.83 6.40
N ALA A 105 -18.87 10.86 6.33
CA ALA A 105 -20.16 10.95 7.01
C ALA A 105 -19.97 10.87 8.54
N PRO A 106 -20.82 11.52 9.36
CA PRO A 106 -20.75 11.44 10.81
C PRO A 106 -20.83 10.00 11.36
N ALA A 107 -21.59 9.14 10.68
CA ALA A 107 -21.66 7.72 10.97
C ALA A 107 -20.76 6.95 10.00
N ALA A 108 -19.56 6.58 10.47
CA ALA A 108 -18.64 5.76 9.70
C ALA A 108 -19.26 4.38 9.41
N PRO A 109 -19.01 3.80 8.23
CA PRO A 109 -19.42 2.42 7.97
C PRO A 109 -18.78 1.44 8.97
N ALA A 110 -19.43 0.30 9.17
CA ALA A 110 -18.91 -0.76 10.04
C ALA A 110 -17.47 -1.15 9.66
N ALA A 111 -16.66 -1.46 10.68
CA ALA A 111 -15.29 -1.89 10.48
C ALA A 111 -15.27 -3.27 9.79
N PRO A 112 -14.59 -3.41 8.64
CA PRO A 112 -14.47 -4.69 7.96
C PRO A 112 -13.52 -5.62 8.72
N THR A 113 -13.76 -6.93 8.60
CA THR A 113 -12.91 -8.00 9.12
C THR A 113 -11.63 -8.18 8.28
N ALA A 114 -10.66 -8.94 8.79
CA ALA A 114 -9.42 -9.23 8.06
C ALA A 114 -9.67 -9.96 6.73
N ARG A 115 -10.66 -10.86 6.71
CA ARG A 115 -11.03 -11.62 5.51
C ARG A 115 -11.67 -10.72 4.45
N GLU A 116 -12.48 -9.77 4.87
CA GLU A 116 -13.13 -8.79 3.99
C GLU A 116 -12.13 -7.82 3.35
N LEU A 117 -10.98 -7.60 3.99
CA LEU A 117 -9.88 -6.81 3.47
C LEU A 117 -8.83 -7.62 2.69
N HIS A 118 -9.08 -8.89 2.35
CA HIS A 118 -8.16 -9.66 1.50
C HIS A 118 -7.95 -8.98 0.14
N GLY A 119 -6.70 -8.92 -0.31
CA GLY A 119 -6.33 -8.21 -1.54
C GLY A 119 -6.39 -6.68 -1.42
N LEU A 120 -6.69 -6.14 -0.22
CA LEU A 120 -6.67 -4.72 0.06
C LEU A 120 -5.49 -4.37 0.95
N PRO A 121 -4.92 -3.17 0.77
CA PRO A 121 -3.70 -2.80 1.46
C PRO A 121 -3.98 -2.14 2.82
N PHE A 122 -5.17 -2.38 3.37
CA PHE A 122 -5.63 -1.86 4.65
C PHE A 122 -5.75 -3.01 5.65
N THR A 123 -5.79 -2.67 6.93
CA THR A 123 -5.98 -3.64 8.01
C THR A 123 -7.21 -3.31 8.85
N PRO A 124 -7.89 -4.31 9.43
CA PRO A 124 -9.05 -4.07 10.29
C PRO A 124 -8.70 -3.10 11.41
N SER A 125 -9.45 -2.02 11.49
CA SER A 125 -9.34 -1.01 12.55
C SER A 125 -10.70 -0.37 12.76
N ARG A 126 -10.78 0.59 13.69
CA ARG A 126 -11.95 1.44 13.85
C ARG A 126 -12.33 2.10 12.51
N GLY A 127 -13.63 2.22 12.24
CA GLY A 127 -14.16 2.75 10.97
C GLY A 127 -13.79 4.22 10.73
N ASP A 128 -13.74 5.02 11.81
CA ASP A 128 -13.33 6.43 11.80
C ASP A 128 -11.86 6.64 11.40
N ALA A 129 -11.00 5.62 11.51
CA ALA A 129 -9.63 5.65 11.00
C ALA A 129 -9.51 4.99 9.62
N LEU A 130 -10.22 3.87 9.40
CA LEU A 130 -10.09 3.09 8.18
C LEU A 130 -10.66 3.82 6.96
N TRP A 131 -11.90 4.29 7.03
CA TRP A 131 -12.61 4.79 5.84
C TRP A 131 -12.05 6.11 5.34
N PRO A 132 -11.76 7.13 6.18
CA PRO A 132 -11.06 8.33 5.74
C PRO A 132 -9.71 8.02 5.09
N ALA A 133 -8.91 7.15 5.71
CA ALA A 133 -7.63 6.74 5.15
C ALA A 133 -7.76 6.04 3.80
N ALA A 134 -8.74 5.15 3.63
CA ALA A 134 -8.96 4.45 2.37
C ALA A 134 -9.40 5.41 1.25
N ALA A 135 -10.33 6.32 1.54
CA ALA A 135 -10.80 7.31 0.58
C ALA A 135 -9.69 8.27 0.15
N LEU A 136 -8.92 8.80 1.12
CA LEU A 136 -7.82 9.73 0.85
C LEU A 136 -6.65 9.06 0.12
N PHE A 137 -6.33 7.80 0.47
CA PHE A 137 -5.36 6.99 -0.25
C PHE A 137 -5.75 6.83 -1.73
N LEU A 138 -7.00 6.41 -2.00
CA LEU A 138 -7.46 6.22 -3.37
C LEU A 138 -7.56 7.54 -4.15
N ALA A 139 -8.05 8.61 -3.52
CA ALA A 139 -8.10 9.93 -4.17
C ALA A 139 -6.69 10.38 -4.60
N THR A 140 -5.70 10.23 -3.73
CA THR A 140 -4.31 10.61 -4.01
C THR A 140 -3.72 9.78 -5.17
N ILE A 141 -3.85 8.45 -5.15
CA ILE A 141 -3.24 7.61 -6.20
C ILE A 141 -3.95 7.72 -7.57
N PHE A 142 -5.18 8.24 -7.60
CA PHE A 142 -5.92 8.54 -8.83
C PHE A 142 -5.76 10.00 -9.29
N GLY A 143 -4.87 10.79 -8.71
CA GLY A 143 -4.54 12.13 -9.22
C GLY A 143 -5.37 13.28 -8.62
N ARG A 144 -6.12 13.03 -7.54
CA ARG A 144 -6.88 14.05 -6.81
C ARG A 144 -6.11 14.66 -5.64
N GLU A 145 -4.79 14.50 -5.58
CA GLU A 145 -3.96 14.92 -4.44
C GLU A 145 -3.97 16.43 -4.18
N GLN A 146 -4.23 17.24 -5.22
CA GLN A 146 -4.28 18.70 -5.11
C GLN A 146 -5.68 19.24 -4.78
N GLU A 147 -6.71 18.39 -4.68
CA GLU A 147 -8.04 18.86 -4.34
C GLU A 147 -8.09 19.41 -2.91
N PRO A 148 -8.68 20.59 -2.66
CA PRO A 148 -8.72 21.20 -1.33
C PRO A 148 -9.27 20.27 -0.24
N ARG A 149 -10.33 19.51 -0.54
CA ARG A 149 -10.92 18.54 0.39
C ARG A 149 -9.96 17.40 0.74
N VAL A 150 -9.16 16.93 -0.23
CA VAL A 150 -8.17 15.87 -0.04
C VAL A 150 -7.04 16.38 0.86
N ILE A 151 -6.54 17.57 0.58
CA ILE A 151 -5.51 18.23 1.41
C ILE A 151 -6.02 18.43 2.85
N GLU A 152 -7.24 18.92 3.03
CA GLU A 152 -7.84 19.12 4.35
C GLU A 152 -7.98 17.78 5.11
N GLY A 153 -8.48 16.74 4.43
CA GLY A 153 -8.57 15.40 4.99
C GLY A 153 -7.21 14.84 5.40
N LEU A 154 -6.17 14.99 4.57
CA LEU A 154 -4.81 14.56 4.91
C LEU A 154 -4.23 15.33 6.11
N ARG A 155 -4.50 16.64 6.24
CA ARG A 155 -4.12 17.41 7.45
C ARG A 155 -4.82 16.88 8.70
N HIS A 156 -6.09 16.49 8.58
CA HIS A 156 -6.80 15.86 9.69
C HIS A 156 -6.16 14.52 10.08
N LEU A 157 -5.90 13.63 9.12
CA LEU A 157 -5.22 12.35 9.39
C LEU A 157 -3.82 12.53 9.98
N GLU A 158 -3.07 13.55 9.53
CA GLU A 158 -1.77 13.88 10.10
C GLU A 158 -1.88 14.23 11.59
N LYS A 159 -2.87 15.06 11.97
CA LYS A 159 -3.14 15.39 13.38
C LYS A 159 -3.52 14.15 14.18
N CYS A 160 -4.38 13.28 13.64
CA CYS A 160 -4.75 12.02 14.29
C CYS A 160 -3.54 11.11 14.50
N LEU A 161 -2.64 11.02 13.51
CA LEU A 161 -1.44 10.19 13.61
C LEU A 161 -0.43 10.72 14.64
N MET A 162 -0.37 12.05 14.82
CA MET A 162 0.40 12.67 15.90
C MET A 162 -0.27 12.50 17.27
N GLY A 163 -1.58 12.25 17.31
CA GLY A 163 -2.34 12.00 18.53
C GLY A 163 -1.83 10.78 19.32
N GLY A 164 -2.00 10.85 20.65
CA GLY A 164 -1.53 9.86 21.63
C GLY A 164 -2.19 8.48 21.53
N ASP A 165 -1.97 7.66 22.55
CA ASP A 165 -2.08 6.19 22.56
C ASP A 165 -3.45 5.56 22.21
N ASP A 166 -4.50 6.36 22.07
CA ASP A 166 -5.88 5.87 21.82
C ASP A 166 -6.04 5.17 20.45
N LEU A 167 -5.10 5.39 19.51
CA LEU A 167 -5.06 4.69 18.24
C LEU A 167 -4.13 3.48 18.30
N GLY A 168 -4.69 2.28 18.15
CA GLY A 168 -3.93 1.05 17.94
C GLY A 168 -3.16 1.03 16.61
N TRP A 169 -2.14 0.17 16.51
CA TRP A 169 -1.23 0.09 15.36
C TRP A 169 -1.91 -0.11 14.00
N ALA A 170 -3.00 -0.86 13.94
CA ALA A 170 -3.75 -1.06 12.69
C ALA A 170 -4.36 0.25 12.16
N ALA A 171 -4.93 1.07 13.05
CA ALA A 171 -5.46 2.39 12.69
C ALA A 171 -4.34 3.31 12.22
N ARG A 172 -3.24 3.40 12.98
CA ARG A 172 -2.07 4.21 12.61
C ARG A 172 -1.47 3.78 11.27
N SER A 173 -1.40 2.47 11.00
CA SER A 173 -0.94 1.94 9.71
C SER A 173 -1.83 2.38 8.55
N ASN A 174 -3.15 2.38 8.73
CA ASN A 174 -4.08 2.87 7.69
C ASN A 174 -3.87 4.37 7.44
N LEU A 175 -3.76 5.18 8.49
CA LEU A 175 -3.47 6.62 8.39
C LEU A 175 -2.14 6.90 7.68
N LEU A 176 -1.06 6.24 8.10
CA LEU A 176 0.26 6.36 7.47
C LEU A 176 0.16 6.10 5.97
N ARG A 177 -0.62 5.10 5.57
CA ARG A 177 -0.74 4.71 4.17
C ARG A 177 -1.30 5.80 3.28
N ALA A 178 -2.30 6.53 3.77
CA ALA A 178 -2.85 7.69 3.05
C ALA A 178 -1.81 8.81 2.92
N LEU A 179 -1.05 9.08 3.98
CA LEU A 179 -0.01 10.11 3.97
C LEU A 179 1.18 9.72 3.08
N ALA A 180 1.56 8.44 3.06
CA ALA A 180 2.76 7.94 2.38
C ALA A 180 2.68 8.04 0.85
N VAL A 181 1.47 8.05 0.28
CA VAL A 181 1.29 8.20 -1.19
C VAL A 181 1.22 9.64 -1.65
N HIS A 182 1.08 10.60 -0.74
CA HIS A 182 1.01 12.00 -1.11
C HIS A 182 2.42 12.63 -1.17
N PRO A 183 2.77 13.39 -2.24
CA PRO A 183 4.11 13.97 -2.42
C PRO A 183 4.62 14.82 -1.24
N GLU A 184 3.74 15.63 -0.64
CA GLU A 184 4.10 16.48 0.50
C GLU A 184 3.91 15.78 1.87
N PHE A 185 2.74 15.22 2.15
CA PHE A 185 2.44 14.63 3.45
C PHE A 185 3.30 13.40 3.81
N CYS A 186 3.91 12.72 2.84
CA CYS A 186 4.88 11.65 3.13
C CYS A 186 6.14 12.16 3.90
N ARG A 187 6.37 13.48 3.93
CA ARG A 187 7.43 14.16 4.71
C ARG A 187 6.89 14.92 5.92
N GLY A 188 5.58 14.79 6.18
CA GLY A 188 4.85 15.51 7.19
C GLY A 188 5.25 15.15 8.63
N ARG A 189 4.77 15.96 9.58
CA ARG A 189 5.02 15.78 11.01
C ARG A 189 4.40 14.49 11.54
N GLY A 190 3.22 14.11 11.05
CA GLY A 190 2.56 12.85 11.45
C GLY A 190 3.37 11.63 11.06
N VAL A 191 3.96 11.62 9.86
CA VAL A 191 4.85 10.54 9.43
C VAL A 191 6.10 10.48 10.30
N LYS A 192 6.72 11.63 10.61
CA LYS A 192 7.89 11.69 11.49
C LYS A 192 7.59 11.15 12.89
N ALA A 193 6.48 11.57 13.49
CA ALA A 193 6.03 11.10 14.81
C ALA A 193 5.78 9.58 14.81
N PHE A 194 5.15 9.04 13.76
CA PHE A 194 4.98 7.59 13.64
C PHE A 194 6.30 6.83 13.54
N LEU A 195 7.28 7.36 12.79
CA LEU A 195 8.62 6.77 12.71
C LEU A 195 9.35 6.82 14.07
N GLU A 196 9.14 7.87 14.87
CA GLU A 196 9.67 7.98 16.24
C GLU A 196 9.10 6.92 17.15
N GLN A 197 7.78 6.76 17.16
CA GLN A 197 7.11 5.71 17.94
C GLN A 197 7.58 4.31 17.51
N LEU A 198 7.76 4.06 16.21
CA LEU A 198 8.31 2.78 15.75
C LEU A 198 9.74 2.53 16.24
N LEU A 199 10.59 3.55 16.29
CA LEU A 199 11.95 3.42 16.81
C LEU A 199 11.95 3.11 18.32
N GLU A 200 10.99 3.63 19.07
CA GLU A 200 10.85 3.35 20.50
C GLU A 200 10.39 1.91 20.76
N VAL A 201 9.49 1.37 19.92
CA VAL A 201 8.90 0.03 20.14
C VAL A 201 9.55 -1.10 19.35
N ILE A 202 10.39 -0.80 18.36
CA ILE A 202 11.19 -1.78 17.63
C ILE A 202 12.64 -1.64 18.10
N PRO A 203 13.08 -2.44 19.10
CA PRO A 203 14.49 -2.52 19.45
C PRO A 203 15.32 -2.89 18.22
N GLU A 204 16.59 -2.51 18.18
CA GLU A 204 17.49 -2.75 17.04
C GLU A 204 17.53 -4.21 16.54
N GLN A 205 17.17 -5.18 17.40
CA GLN A 205 17.07 -6.61 17.10
C GLN A 205 15.79 -7.26 17.67
N GLY A 206 14.80 -6.45 18.04
CA GLY A 206 13.59 -6.90 18.73
C GLY A 206 12.53 -7.49 17.81
N PRO A 207 11.57 -8.27 18.38
CA PRO A 207 10.45 -8.79 17.61
C PRO A 207 9.57 -7.65 17.10
N TRP A 208 8.96 -7.86 15.93
CA TRP A 208 7.98 -6.93 15.39
C TRP A 208 6.80 -6.75 16.37
N PRO A 209 6.39 -5.52 16.70
CA PRO A 209 5.35 -5.26 17.69
C PRO A 209 4.06 -6.02 17.41
N ARG A 210 3.47 -6.59 18.48
CA ARG A 210 2.18 -7.30 18.38
C ARG A 210 1.10 -6.32 17.91
N GLY A 211 0.33 -6.74 16.90
CA GLY A 211 -0.75 -5.94 16.33
C GLY A 211 -0.31 -4.94 15.25
N LEU A 212 1.00 -4.75 15.04
CA LEU A 212 1.51 -3.94 13.92
C LEU A 212 1.45 -4.76 12.62
N PRO A 213 0.69 -4.33 11.59
CA PRO A 213 0.48 -5.14 10.40
C PRO A 213 1.71 -5.12 9.49
N PHE A 214 2.58 -6.12 9.65
CA PHE A 214 3.91 -6.19 9.04
C PHE A 214 3.95 -5.84 7.55
N HIS A 215 3.16 -6.53 6.72
CA HIS A 215 3.23 -6.37 5.25
C HIS A 215 2.79 -4.97 4.80
N GLN A 216 1.71 -4.43 5.41
CA GLN A 216 1.17 -3.11 5.11
C GLN A 216 2.14 -2.01 5.55
N VAL A 217 2.71 -2.12 6.76
CA VAL A 217 3.65 -1.13 7.30
C VAL A 217 4.96 -1.16 6.53
N VAL A 218 5.53 -2.34 6.24
CA VAL A 218 6.75 -2.44 5.42
C VAL A 218 6.56 -1.81 4.05
N ASN A 219 5.43 -2.07 3.40
CA ASN A 219 5.10 -1.43 2.13
C ASN A 219 4.97 0.10 2.27
N ALA A 220 4.23 0.59 3.25
CA ALA A 220 4.08 2.02 3.49
C ALA A 220 5.41 2.72 3.76
N LEU A 221 6.25 2.14 4.62
CA LEU A 221 7.58 2.66 4.96
C LEU A 221 8.51 2.71 3.74
N ALA A 222 8.41 1.73 2.83
CA ALA A 222 9.20 1.72 1.60
C ALA A 222 8.80 2.81 0.59
N HIS A 223 7.59 3.38 0.71
CA HIS A 223 7.17 4.55 -0.07
C HIS A 223 7.67 5.88 0.52
N LEU A 224 8.10 5.89 1.78
CA LEU A 224 8.54 7.13 2.42
C LEU A 224 9.92 7.58 1.89
N PRO A 225 10.11 8.88 1.66
CA PRO A 225 11.40 9.41 1.25
C PRO A 225 12.41 9.41 2.40
N GLY A 226 13.69 9.28 2.05
CA GLY A 226 14.80 9.46 2.98
C GLY A 226 15.26 8.18 3.68
N ARG A 227 16.34 8.31 4.47
CA ARG A 227 17.05 7.15 5.03
C ARG A 227 16.39 6.56 6.27
N ARG A 228 15.61 7.36 7.03
CA ARG A 228 15.03 6.95 8.33
C ARG A 228 14.12 5.72 8.19
N ALA A 229 13.14 5.78 7.29
CA ALA A 229 12.24 4.66 7.04
C ALA A 229 12.99 3.43 6.50
N SER A 230 13.93 3.61 5.56
CA SER A 230 14.77 2.51 5.08
C SER A 230 15.64 1.90 6.19
N GLY A 231 16.09 2.71 7.15
CA GLY A 231 16.90 2.29 8.30
C GLY A 231 16.12 1.36 9.23
N LEU A 232 14.84 1.65 9.47
CA LEU A 232 13.93 0.77 10.22
C LEU A 232 13.73 -0.59 9.54
N LEU A 233 13.74 -0.63 8.21
CA LEU A 233 13.50 -1.87 7.46
C LEU A 233 14.74 -2.76 7.34
N ARG A 234 15.95 -2.18 7.37
CA ARG A 234 17.21 -2.92 7.14
C ARG A 234 17.41 -4.10 8.10
N PRO A 235 17.22 -3.97 9.42
CA PRO A 235 17.37 -5.09 10.36
C PRO A 235 16.42 -6.27 10.07
N LEU A 236 15.29 -6.01 9.41
CA LEU A 236 14.26 -7.02 9.14
C LEU A 236 14.55 -7.83 7.86
N LEU A 237 15.45 -7.34 7.01
CA LEU A 237 15.72 -7.94 5.69
C LEU A 237 16.20 -9.40 5.77
N PRO A 238 17.11 -9.81 6.69
CA PRO A 238 17.52 -11.21 6.80
C PRO A 238 16.35 -12.12 7.17
N GLY A 239 15.51 -11.70 8.13
CA GLY A 239 14.32 -12.45 8.53
C GLY A 239 13.30 -12.56 7.40
N LEU A 240 13.12 -11.49 6.61
CA LEU A 240 12.25 -11.50 5.44
C LEU A 240 12.76 -12.49 4.38
N ALA A 241 14.06 -12.53 4.09
CA ALA A 241 14.64 -13.47 3.15
C ALA A 241 14.48 -14.93 3.63
N ALA A 242 14.72 -15.18 4.93
CA ALA A 242 14.56 -16.51 5.52
C ALA A 242 13.10 -16.98 5.58
N ALA A 243 12.13 -16.06 5.65
CA ALA A 243 10.71 -16.37 5.69
C ALA A 243 10.08 -16.63 4.30
N GLN A 244 10.82 -16.47 3.21
CA GLN A 244 10.33 -16.75 1.86
C GLN A 244 10.12 -18.26 1.69
N ALA A 245 8.94 -18.65 1.19
CA ALA A 245 8.65 -20.04 0.88
C ALA A 245 9.37 -20.49 -0.41
N ARG A 246 9.48 -21.82 -0.59
CA ARG A 246 10.13 -22.44 -1.76
C ARG A 246 9.50 -22.06 -3.10
N ASP A 247 8.22 -21.75 -3.09
CA ASP A 247 7.45 -21.31 -4.24
C ASP A 247 7.55 -19.79 -4.47
N GLY A 248 8.46 -19.08 -3.78
CA GLY A 248 8.71 -17.65 -3.95
C GLY A 248 7.76 -16.72 -3.19
N TRP A 249 6.67 -17.24 -2.62
CA TRP A 249 5.68 -16.46 -1.89
C TRP A 249 6.08 -16.17 -0.43
N TRP A 250 5.46 -15.14 0.15
CA TRP A 250 5.41 -14.85 1.57
C TRP A 250 4.00 -14.97 2.15
N GLY A 251 3.95 -15.21 3.46
CA GLY A 251 2.71 -15.28 4.22
C GLY A 251 2.00 -16.62 4.15
N ARG A 252 1.07 -16.82 5.08
CA ARG A 252 0.23 -18.04 5.19
C ARG A 252 -1.17 -17.82 4.60
N THR A 253 -1.72 -16.62 4.73
CA THR A 253 -3.02 -16.19 4.21
C THR A 253 -2.83 -15.02 3.28
N ASP A 254 -3.70 -14.86 2.28
CA ASP A 254 -3.60 -13.78 1.28
C ASP A 254 -2.18 -13.68 0.67
N ARG A 255 -1.60 -14.85 0.36
CA ARG A 255 -0.17 -15.03 0.04
C ARG A 255 0.26 -14.16 -1.13
N GLU A 256 -0.55 -14.14 -2.18
CA GLU A 256 -0.28 -13.36 -3.38
C GLU A 256 -0.17 -11.87 -3.07
N PHE A 257 -1.18 -11.32 -2.38
CA PHE A 257 -1.21 -9.89 -2.10
C PHE A 257 -0.14 -9.46 -1.09
N LYS A 258 0.12 -10.27 -0.06
CA LYS A 258 1.21 -10.01 0.89
C LYS A 258 2.57 -10.04 0.23
N SER A 259 2.78 -10.99 -0.69
CA SER A 259 4.01 -11.04 -1.48
C SER A 259 4.12 -9.84 -2.41
N PHE A 260 3.01 -9.39 -3.00
CA PHE A 260 2.96 -8.18 -3.82
C PHE A 260 3.44 -6.97 -3.01
N LEU A 261 2.94 -6.79 -1.78
CA LEU A 261 3.36 -5.69 -0.91
C LEU A 261 4.86 -5.72 -0.60
N LEU A 262 5.43 -6.89 -0.30
CA LEU A 262 6.86 -7.04 0.01
C LEU A 262 7.74 -6.85 -1.22
N VAL A 263 7.38 -7.43 -2.37
CA VAL A 263 8.13 -7.22 -3.63
C VAL A 263 8.12 -5.76 -4.03
N HIS A 264 6.96 -5.11 -3.95
CA HIS A 264 6.84 -3.69 -4.22
C HIS A 264 7.70 -2.86 -3.25
N ALA A 265 7.72 -3.21 -1.96
CA ALA A 265 8.59 -2.57 -0.98
C ALA A 265 10.08 -2.74 -1.31
N LEU A 266 10.52 -3.96 -1.61
CA LEU A 266 11.91 -4.27 -1.96
C LEU A 266 12.37 -3.54 -3.23
N LYS A 267 11.51 -3.43 -4.24
CA LYS A 267 11.78 -2.63 -5.45
C LYS A 267 11.91 -1.14 -5.12
N ASN A 268 11.05 -0.59 -4.28
CA ASN A 268 11.11 0.83 -3.87
C ASN A 268 12.37 1.13 -3.05
N LEU A 269 12.86 0.16 -2.27
CA LEU A 269 14.13 0.24 -1.54
C LEU A 269 15.37 0.07 -2.44
N GLY A 270 15.20 -0.26 -3.71
CA GLY A 270 16.30 -0.55 -4.64
C GLY A 270 17.02 -1.88 -4.35
N LEU A 271 16.35 -2.80 -3.65
CA LEU A 271 16.88 -4.12 -3.30
C LEU A 271 16.55 -5.19 -4.35
N LEU A 272 15.60 -4.89 -5.24
CA LEU A 272 15.29 -5.65 -6.44
C LEU A 272 15.41 -4.73 -7.67
N PRO A 273 15.76 -5.26 -8.86
CA PRO A 273 15.72 -4.50 -10.11
C PRO A 273 14.34 -3.85 -10.31
N ARG A 274 14.28 -2.66 -10.91
CA ARG A 274 13.00 -1.99 -11.22
C ARG A 274 12.29 -2.72 -12.36
#